data_AF-A0AAJ2NSE8-F1
#
_entry.id   AF-A0AAJ2NSE8-F1
#
_cell.length_a   1.000
_cell.length_b   1.000
_cell.length_c   1.000
_cell.angle_alpha   90.00
_cell.angle_beta   90.00
_cell.angle_gamma   90.00
#
_symmetry.space_group_name_H-M   'P 1'
#
loop_
_entity.id
_entity.type
_entity.pdbx_description
1 polymer ?
#
loop_
_entity_poly.entity_id
_entity_poly.type
_entity_poly.pdbx_seq_one_letter_code
_entity_poly.pdbx_strand_id
1 'polypeptide(L)'
;IVTDINKEAVNRAVEEFGARAVNPVEIYGVECDIYAPCALGATINDETIPQLKARVIAGSANNQLKDTRHGDIIHEMGIVYAPDYVINAGGVINVA
;
A
#
# COMPACT_ATOMS: atom_id res chain seq x y z
N ILE A 1 1.23 -0.77 11.10
CA ILE A 1 1.53 0.68 11.11
C ILE A 1 0.52 1.31 10.18
N VAL A 2 -0.19 2.34 10.61
CA VAL A 2 -1.39 2.85 9.91
C VAL A 2 -1.29 4.35 9.68
N THR A 3 -1.95 4.82 8.64
CA THR A 3 -2.15 6.24 8.36
C THR A 3 -3.46 6.42 7.60
N ASP A 4 -4.10 7.57 7.80
CA ASP A 4 -5.25 8.04 7.02
C ASP A 4 -5.32 9.57 7.14
N ILE A 5 -5.95 10.23 6.18
CA ILE A 5 -6.32 11.66 6.29
C ILE A 5 -7.43 11.86 7.34
N ASN A 6 -8.26 10.82 7.57
CA ASN A 6 -9.29 10.83 8.58
C ASN A 6 -8.72 10.40 9.95
N LYS A 7 -8.55 11.38 10.85
CA LYS A 7 -8.03 11.15 12.21
C LYS A 7 -8.88 10.21 13.05
N GLU A 8 -10.20 10.20 12.87
CA GLU A 8 -11.07 9.28 13.62
C GLU A 8 -10.85 7.83 13.19
N ALA A 9 -10.62 7.57 11.91
CA ALA A 9 -10.26 6.24 11.41
C ALA A 9 -8.91 5.77 11.96
N VAL A 10 -7.91 6.67 12.02
CA VAL A 10 -6.61 6.39 12.64
C VAL A 10 -6.78 6.05 14.12
N ASN A 11 -7.52 6.88 14.88
CA ASN A 11 -7.73 6.65 16.31
C ASN A 11 -8.40 5.31 16.58
N ARG A 12 -9.44 4.95 15.82
CA ARG A 12 -10.07 3.63 15.92
C ARG A 12 -9.07 2.50 15.71
N ALA A 13 -8.22 2.59 14.68
CA ALA A 13 -7.23 1.55 14.42
C ALA A 13 -6.15 1.45 15.51
N VAL A 14 -5.76 2.59 16.11
CA VAL A 14 -4.81 2.62 17.25
C VAL A 14 -5.45 1.99 18.49
N GLU A 15 -6.69 2.34 18.81
CA GLU A 15 -7.41 1.87 20.00
C GLU A 15 -7.79 0.39 19.91
N GLU A 16 -8.31 -0.06 18.75
CA GLU A 16 -8.80 -1.43 18.59
C GLU A 16 -7.67 -2.44 18.34
N PHE A 17 -6.61 -2.05 17.63
CA PHE A 17 -5.56 -2.98 17.18
C PHE A 17 -4.18 -2.68 17.75
N GLY A 18 -4.04 -1.69 18.63
CA GLY A 18 -2.72 -1.27 19.15
C GLY A 18 -1.78 -0.78 18.06
N ALA A 19 -2.32 -0.26 16.95
CA ALA A 19 -1.53 0.13 15.80
C ALA A 19 -0.66 1.36 16.09
N ARG A 20 0.53 1.43 15.49
CA ARG A 20 1.31 2.67 15.43
C ARG A 20 0.81 3.56 14.30
N ALA A 21 0.34 4.76 14.63
CA ALA A 21 0.01 5.79 13.67
C ALA A 21 1.27 6.55 13.19
N VAL A 22 1.30 6.93 11.92
CA VAL A 22 2.32 7.81 11.32
C VAL A 22 1.63 8.86 10.44
N ASN A 23 2.36 9.91 10.04
CA ASN A 23 1.79 10.88 9.09
C ASN A 23 1.64 10.26 7.69
N PRO A 24 0.65 10.69 6.87
CA PRO A 24 0.43 10.15 5.54
C PRO A 24 1.64 10.22 4.60
N VAL A 25 2.49 11.24 4.77
CA VAL A 25 3.69 11.43 3.94
C VAL A 25 4.83 10.50 4.38
N GLU A 26 4.86 10.11 5.65
CA GLU A 26 5.94 9.28 6.22
C GLU A 26 5.76 7.79 5.92
N ILE A 27 4.54 7.35 5.59
CA ILE A 27 4.17 5.93 5.51
C ILE A 27 5.05 5.10 4.57
N TYR A 28 5.53 5.69 3.48
CA TYR A 28 6.33 4.99 2.46
C TYR A 28 7.71 4.61 2.98
N GLY A 29 8.30 5.45 3.84
CA GLY A 29 9.65 5.27 4.39
C GLY A 29 9.71 4.45 5.67
N VAL A 30 8.58 3.94 6.13
CA VAL A 30 8.49 3.16 7.37
C VAL A 30 9.13 1.79 7.17
N GLU A 31 10.02 1.41 8.09
CA GLU A 31 10.51 0.03 8.23
C GLU A 31 9.34 -0.92 8.51
N CYS A 32 9.03 -1.77 7.54
CA CYS A 32 7.99 -2.80 7.61
C CYS A 32 8.29 -3.91 6.59
N ASP A 33 7.70 -5.08 6.76
CA ASP A 33 7.88 -6.19 5.81
C ASP A 33 6.96 -6.05 4.58
N ILE A 34 5.73 -5.59 4.79
CA ILE A 34 4.66 -5.51 3.78
C ILE A 34 4.09 -4.08 3.73
N TYR A 35 4.10 -3.49 2.54
CA TYR A 35 3.36 -2.26 2.24
C TYR A 35 2.00 -2.60 1.61
N ALA A 36 0.92 -2.14 2.23
CA ALA A 36 -0.46 -2.41 1.80
C ALA A 36 -1.18 -1.12 1.38
N PRO A 37 -1.09 -0.69 0.11
CA PRO A 37 -1.81 0.49 -0.39
C PRO A 37 -3.31 0.21 -0.50
N CYS A 38 -4.12 0.90 0.31
CA CYS A 38 -5.57 0.68 0.39
C CYS A 38 -6.42 1.97 0.22
N ALA A 39 -5.79 3.10 -0.15
CA ALA A 39 -6.46 4.41 -0.22
C ALA A 39 -6.72 4.86 -1.66
N LEU A 40 -5.65 5.27 -2.37
CA LEU A 40 -5.70 5.74 -3.76
C LEU A 40 -4.72 4.94 -4.62
N GLY A 41 -4.94 5.01 -5.94
CA GLY A 41 -4.01 4.47 -6.94
C GLY A 41 -2.76 5.33 -7.10
N ALA A 42 -1.87 4.89 -7.99
CA ALA A 42 -0.64 5.56 -8.39
C ALA A 42 0.33 5.87 -7.24
N THR A 43 0.22 5.14 -6.13
CA THR A 43 1.09 5.27 -4.96
C THR A 43 2.44 4.60 -5.15
N ILE A 44 2.60 3.76 -6.18
CA ILE A 44 3.88 3.19 -6.60
C ILE A 44 4.35 4.00 -7.81
N ASN A 45 5.33 4.89 -7.59
CA ASN A 45 5.82 5.86 -8.57
C ASN A 45 7.28 6.27 -8.30
N ASP A 46 7.81 7.20 -9.11
CA ASP A 46 9.21 7.65 -9.00
C ASP A 46 9.52 8.31 -7.65
N GLU A 47 8.53 8.93 -7.01
CA GLU A 47 8.71 9.60 -5.73
C GLU A 47 8.71 8.62 -4.55
N THR A 48 7.88 7.57 -4.61
CA THR A 48 7.64 6.66 -3.48
C THR A 48 8.51 5.41 -3.52
N ILE A 49 8.84 4.88 -4.71
CA ILE A 49 9.67 3.67 -4.86
C ILE A 49 10.99 3.77 -4.08
N PRO A 50 11.76 4.89 -4.15
CA PRO A 50 13.03 4.99 -3.43
C PRO A 50 12.88 5.01 -1.90
N GLN A 51 11.68 5.30 -1.40
CA GLN A 51 11.39 5.38 0.04
C GLN A 51 11.04 4.00 0.61
N LEU A 52 10.44 3.12 -0.21
CA LEU A 52 9.93 1.82 0.22
C LEU A 52 11.01 0.98 0.90
N LYS A 53 10.73 0.57 2.15
CA LYS A 53 11.53 -0.38 2.93
C LYS A 53 10.96 -1.79 2.90
N ALA A 54 9.71 -1.93 2.47
CA ALA A 54 9.00 -3.20 2.39
C ALA A 54 9.58 -4.12 1.32
N ARG A 55 9.43 -5.43 1.55
CA ARG A 55 9.78 -6.49 0.59
C ARG A 55 8.59 -7.00 -0.20
N VAL A 56 7.37 -6.69 0.25
CA VAL A 56 6.13 -7.09 -0.39
C VAL A 56 5.21 -5.88 -0.55
N ILE A 57 4.54 -5.78 -1.68
CA ILE A 57 3.45 -4.85 -1.93
C ILE A 57 2.17 -5.65 -2.19
N ALA A 58 1.19 -5.49 -1.30
CA ALA A 58 -0.08 -6.22 -1.35
C ALA A 58 -1.18 -5.39 -0.65
N GLY A 59 -1.98 -4.68 -1.44
CA GLY A 59 -3.05 -3.80 -0.94
C GLY A 59 -4.31 -3.87 -1.80
N SER A 60 -5.38 -3.22 -1.34
CA SER A 60 -6.70 -3.28 -1.98
C SER A 60 -6.97 -2.14 -2.99
N ALA A 61 -6.13 -1.11 -3.05
CA ALA A 61 -6.33 0.01 -3.97
C ALA A 61 -6.31 -0.45 -5.44
N ASN A 62 -7.06 0.24 -6.30
CA ASN A 62 -7.01 0.04 -7.75
C ASN A 62 -5.95 0.93 -8.39
N ASN A 63 -5.39 0.48 -9.51
CA ASN A 63 -4.38 1.19 -10.30
C ASN A 63 -3.15 1.57 -9.46
N GLN A 64 -2.57 0.63 -8.71
CA GLN A 64 -1.52 0.92 -7.73
C GLN A 64 -0.23 1.44 -8.37
N LEU A 65 0.15 0.87 -9.52
CA LEU A 65 1.25 1.36 -10.36
C LEU A 65 0.80 2.62 -11.09
N LYS A 66 1.59 3.70 -11.00
CA LYS A 66 1.33 4.93 -11.76
C LYS A 66 1.58 4.74 -13.26
N ASP A 67 2.66 4.03 -13.59
CA ASP A 67 3.02 3.61 -14.96
C ASP A 67 3.47 2.13 -14.95
N THR A 68 3.35 1.44 -16.08
CA THR A 68 3.75 0.02 -16.20
C THR A 68 5.22 -0.21 -15.86
N ARG A 69 6.10 0.72 -16.25
CA ARG A 69 7.55 0.66 -15.93
C ARG A 69 7.84 0.61 -14.42
N HIS A 70 6.94 1.12 -13.58
CA HIS A 70 7.10 1.03 -12.13
C HIS A 70 7.04 -0.41 -11.66
N GLY A 71 6.27 -1.27 -12.35
CA GLY A 71 6.27 -2.72 -12.14
C GLY A 71 7.62 -3.36 -12.44
N ASP A 72 8.26 -2.96 -13.54
CA ASP A 72 9.59 -3.45 -13.91
C ASP A 72 10.64 -3.04 -12.87
N ILE A 73 10.62 -1.78 -12.43
CA ILE A 73 11.57 -1.25 -11.42
C ILE A 73 11.44 -2.02 -10.10
N ILE A 74 10.22 -2.20 -9.56
CA ILE A 74 10.05 -2.92 -8.29
C ILE A 74 10.41 -4.41 -8.43
N HIS A 75 10.22 -4.99 -9.61
CA HIS A 75 10.66 -6.35 -9.90
C HIS A 75 12.18 -6.48 -9.87
N GLU A 76 12.90 -5.56 -10.52
CA GLU A 76 14.37 -5.49 -10.49
C GLU A 76 14.92 -5.27 -9.07
N MET A 77 14.20 -4.52 -8.24
CA MET A 77 14.52 -4.34 -6.81
C MET A 77 14.25 -5.58 -5.95
N GLY A 78 13.64 -6.64 -6.51
CA GLY A 78 13.29 -7.85 -5.78
C GLY A 78 12.08 -7.70 -4.84
N ILE A 79 11.26 -6.66 -5.03
CA ILE A 79 10.02 -6.47 -4.27
C ILE A 79 8.94 -7.37 -4.87
N VAL A 80 8.31 -8.19 -4.02
CA VAL A 80 7.21 -9.06 -4.44
C VAL A 80 5.93 -8.23 -4.52
N TYR A 81 5.41 -8.05 -5.72
CA TYR A 81 4.16 -7.33 -5.96
C TYR A 81 3.01 -8.29 -6.27
N ALA A 82 1.93 -8.22 -5.49
CA ALA A 82 0.67 -8.87 -5.80
C ALA A 82 -0.17 -7.96 -6.71
N PRO A 83 -0.47 -8.35 -7.97
CA PRO A 83 -1.22 -7.50 -8.90
C PRO A 83 -2.57 -7.07 -8.33
N ASP A 84 -2.85 -5.77 -8.38
CA ASP A 84 -3.98 -5.13 -7.72
C ASP A 84 -5.34 -5.75 -8.10
N TYR A 85 -5.61 -5.90 -9.39
CA TYR A 85 -6.86 -6.45 -9.92
C TYR A 85 -7.08 -7.94 -9.60
N VAL A 86 -6.04 -8.66 -9.17
CA VAL A 86 -6.16 -10.06 -8.72
C VAL A 86 -6.41 -10.12 -7.22
N ILE A 87 -5.59 -9.43 -6.43
CA ILE A 87 -5.67 -9.49 -4.97
C ILE A 87 -6.95 -8.86 -4.43
N ASN A 88 -7.48 -7.82 -5.08
CA ASN A 88 -8.70 -7.13 -4.66
C ASN A 88 -10.00 -7.67 -5.30
N ALA A 89 -9.92 -8.78 -6.06
CA ALA A 89 -11.03 -9.35 -6.81
C ALA A 89 -12.20 -9.87 -5.95
N GLY A 90 -12.03 -9.96 -4.62
CA GLY A 90 -13.05 -10.45 -3.70
C GLY A 90 -14.39 -9.72 -3.80
N GLY A 91 -14.37 -8.42 -4.12
CA GLY A 91 -15.61 -7.65 -4.34
C GLY A 91 -16.42 -8.15 -5.54
N VAL A 92 -15.76 -8.53 -6.64
CA VAL A 92 -16.41 -9.09 -7.84
C VAL A 92 -16.90 -10.51 -7.58
N ILE A 93 -16.07 -11.34 -6.95
CA ILE A 93 -16.43 -12.74 -6.62
C ILE A 93 -17.70 -12.79 -5.76
N ASN A 94 -17.84 -11.87 -4.81
CA ASN A 94 -18.98 -11.87 -3.88
C ASN A 94 -20.32 -11.50 -4.52
N VAL A 95 -20.32 -10.79 -5.65
CA VAL A 95 -21.54 -10.34 -6.34
C VAL A 95 -21.84 -11.15 -7.61
N ALA A 96 -20.95 -12.08 -7.97
CA ALA A 96 -21.08 -12.95 -9.14
C ALA A 96 -22.06 -14.12 -8.93
#